data_AF-A0AAD8GH03-F1
#
_entry.id   AF-A0AAD8GH03-F1
#
_cell.length_a   1.000
_cell.length_b   1.000
_cell.length_c   1.000
_cell.angle_alpha   90.00
_cell.angle_beta   90.00
_cell.angle_gamma   90.00
#
_symmetry.space_group_name_H-M   'P 1'
#
loop_
_entity.id
_entity.type
_entity.pdbx_description
1 polymer ?
#
loop_
_entity_poly.entity_id
_entity_poly.type
_entity_poly.pdbx_seq_one_letter_code
_entity_poly.pdbx_strand_id
1 'polypeptide(L)'
;DITKSLILTEVGYKQNPDIAKTMFSNMCIPVHGMLLCSRIWAVGTAAVNMCLVATGGADAYYHIGIPCWDMAAGAAVVTEAGGVVMDINGEPFDLMSRRLITASSKAIGERIAKEIQAFPCGWDDGKD
;
A
#
# COMPACT_ATOMS: atom_id res chain seq x y z
N ASP A 1 -1.79 -15.59 9.29
CA ASP A 1 -1.36 -14.86 10.49
C ASP A 1 -0.49 -13.70 10.02
N ILE A 2 -0.99 -12.46 10.13
CA ILE A 2 -0.34 -11.28 9.54
C ILE A 2 0.99 -10.94 10.22
N THR A 3 1.21 -11.45 11.44
CA THR A 3 2.50 -11.29 12.14
C THR A 3 3.67 -11.94 11.41
N LYS A 4 3.39 -12.84 10.45
CA LYS A 4 4.36 -13.47 9.56
C LYS A 4 4.31 -12.94 8.13
N SER A 5 3.42 -12.00 7.85
CA SER A 5 3.21 -11.50 6.49
C SER A 5 4.24 -10.45 6.11
N LEU A 6 4.69 -10.51 4.86
CA LEU A 6 5.58 -9.52 4.28
C LEU A 6 4.76 -8.39 3.66
N ILE A 7 4.82 -7.21 4.28
CA ILE A 7 4.15 -6.01 3.80
C ILE A 7 5.20 -5.06 3.22
N LEU A 8 4.96 -4.62 2.00
CA LEU A 8 5.78 -3.64 1.31
C LEU A 8 5.16 -2.24 1.44
N THR A 9 6.00 -1.24 1.64
CA THR A 9 5.60 0.17 1.59
C THR A 9 6.83 1.01 1.27
N GLU A 10 6.62 2.17 0.66
CA GLU A 10 7.71 3.08 0.26
C GLU A 10 7.47 4.45 0.84
N VAL A 11 8.55 5.16 1.17
CA VAL A 11 8.48 6.54 1.67
C VAL A 11 8.27 7.48 0.48
N GLY A 12 7.13 8.17 0.48
CA GLY A 12 6.81 9.17 -0.54
C GLY A 12 7.72 10.40 -0.45
N TYR A 13 7.92 11.07 -1.59
CA TYR A 13 8.88 12.18 -1.73
C TYR A 13 8.43 13.53 -1.11
N LYS A 14 7.14 13.72 -0.79
CA LYS A 14 6.65 15.02 -0.30
C LYS A 14 7.14 15.32 1.11
N GLN A 15 7.99 16.35 1.23
CA GLN A 15 8.55 16.87 2.48
C GLN A 15 7.52 17.67 3.29
N ASN A 16 6.48 17.01 3.78
CA ASN A 16 5.64 17.55 4.84
C ASN A 16 5.92 16.78 6.14
N PRO A 17 6.41 17.44 7.20
CA PRO A 17 6.78 16.79 8.45
C PRO A 17 5.60 16.07 9.13
N ASP A 18 4.37 16.56 8.97
CA ASP A 18 3.18 15.93 9.53
C ASP A 18 2.83 14.63 8.79
N ILE A 19 2.91 14.65 7.45
CA ILE A 19 2.70 13.47 6.61
C ILE A 19 3.79 12.43 6.88
N ALA A 20 5.04 12.85 6.99
CA ALA A 20 6.15 11.97 7.33
C ALA A 20 5.92 11.31 8.69
N LYS A 21 5.45 12.06 9.70
CA LYS A 21 5.14 11.52 11.02
C LYS A 21 4.03 10.47 10.97
N THR A 22 2.94 10.72 10.24
CA THR A 22 1.86 9.74 10.05
C THR A 22 2.35 8.50 9.31
N MET A 23 3.17 8.69 8.27
CA MET A 23 3.77 7.59 7.51
C MET A 23 4.68 6.72 8.37
N PHE A 24 5.59 7.32 9.15
CA PHE A 24 6.44 6.57 10.08
C PHE A 24 5.60 5.91 11.18
N SER A 25 4.56 6.58 11.68
CA SER A 25 3.62 5.97 12.62
C SER A 25 2.94 4.74 12.01
N ASN A 26 2.54 4.80 10.74
CA ASN A 26 1.94 3.68 10.00
C ASN A 26 2.93 2.52 9.80
N MET A 27 4.21 2.82 9.57
CA MET A 27 5.28 1.81 9.52
C MET A 27 5.54 1.16 10.88
N CYS A 28 5.22 1.85 11.98
CA CYS A 28 5.43 1.39 13.35
C CYS A 28 4.20 0.71 13.99
N ILE A 29 3.05 0.58 13.31
CA ILE A 29 1.84 -0.02 13.89
C ILE A 29 2.13 -1.47 14.32
N PRO A 30 1.67 -1.95 15.50
CA PRO A 30 2.01 -3.27 16.02
C PRO A 30 1.52 -4.50 15.21
N VAL A 31 0.68 -4.32 14.19
CA VAL A 31 0.43 -5.36 13.15
C VAL A 31 1.62 -5.57 12.22
N HIS A 32 2.55 -4.62 12.16
CA HIS A 32 3.77 -4.64 11.37
C HIS A 32 4.97 -5.24 12.09
N GLY A 33 4.81 -5.86 13.27
CA GLY A 33 5.94 -6.51 13.94
C GLY A 33 7.17 -5.59 13.95
N MET A 34 7.10 -4.44 14.61
CA MET A 34 8.31 -3.70 14.99
C MET A 34 9.02 -4.45 16.14
N LEU A 35 9.33 -5.71 15.83
CA LEU A 35 10.18 -6.67 16.52
C LEU A 35 10.66 -7.73 15.51
N LEU A 36 10.75 -7.38 14.21
CA LEU A 36 11.08 -8.22 13.04
C LEU A 36 9.85 -8.70 12.23
N CYS A 37 9.13 -7.80 11.55
CA CYS A 37 8.87 -8.09 10.14
C CYS A 37 10.25 -8.13 9.50
N SER A 38 10.75 -9.32 9.16
CA SER A 38 12.17 -9.54 8.82
C SER A 38 12.72 -8.69 7.66
N ARG A 39 11.88 -7.93 6.92
CA ARG A 39 12.31 -6.75 6.17
C ARG A 39 11.12 -5.95 5.66
N ILE A 40 11.18 -4.62 5.77
CA ILE A 40 10.46 -3.70 4.87
C ILE A 40 11.37 -3.55 3.64
N TRP A 41 10.91 -3.94 2.45
CA TRP A 41 11.62 -3.63 1.21
C TRP A 41 10.97 -2.43 0.54
N ALA A 42 11.76 -1.38 0.34
CA ALA A 42 11.43 -0.33 -0.62
C ALA A 42 12.18 -0.65 -1.91
N VAL A 43 11.49 -1.24 -2.88
CA VAL A 43 12.10 -1.55 -4.19
C VAL A 43 11.98 -0.33 -5.12
N GLY A 44 12.16 0.89 -4.61
CA GLY A 44 12.22 2.15 -5.37
C GLY A 44 11.13 2.45 -6.41
N THR A 45 10.10 1.62 -6.54
CA THR A 45 9.04 1.71 -7.55
C THR A 45 7.83 0.88 -7.14
N ALA A 46 6.67 1.55 -7.10
CA ALA A 46 5.38 0.95 -6.82
C ALA A 46 5.04 -0.22 -7.75
N ALA A 47 5.44 -0.14 -9.02
CA ALA A 47 5.19 -1.18 -10.02
C ALA A 47 5.84 -2.52 -9.63
N VAL A 48 7.10 -2.50 -9.17
CA VAL A 48 7.79 -3.74 -8.77
C VAL A 48 7.19 -4.32 -7.50
N ASN A 49 6.81 -3.48 -6.53
CA ASN A 49 6.18 -3.97 -5.30
C ASN A 49 4.84 -4.66 -5.59
N MET A 50 4.03 -4.12 -6.50
CA MET A 50 2.78 -4.77 -6.94
C MET A 50 3.05 -6.09 -7.67
N CYS A 51 4.08 -6.16 -8.52
CA CYS A 51 4.50 -7.41 -9.15
C CYS A 51 5.00 -8.45 -8.13
N LEU A 52 5.66 -8.03 -7.04
CA LEU A 52 6.06 -8.92 -5.95
C LEU A 52 4.84 -9.50 -5.23
N VAL A 53 3.77 -8.73 -5.06
CA VAL A 53 2.49 -9.24 -4.54
C VAL A 53 1.86 -10.23 -5.52
N ALA A 54 1.80 -9.88 -6.81
CA ALA A 54 1.22 -10.73 -7.85
C ALA A 54 1.96 -12.08 -8.01
N THR A 55 3.27 -12.09 -7.80
CA THR A 55 4.09 -13.32 -7.86
C THR A 55 4.09 -14.11 -6.55
N GLY A 56 3.46 -13.60 -5.49
CA GLY A 56 3.44 -14.22 -4.16
C GLY A 56 4.75 -14.04 -3.37
N GLY A 57 5.66 -13.18 -3.84
CA GLY A 57 6.87 -12.82 -3.12
C GLY A 57 6.63 -11.89 -1.93
N ALA A 58 5.50 -11.19 -1.90
CA ALA A 58 5.00 -10.41 -0.78
C ALA A 58 3.50 -10.64 -0.57
N ASP A 59 3.02 -10.44 0.66
CA ASP A 59 1.60 -10.66 0.99
C ASP A 59 0.74 -9.44 0.68
N ALA A 60 1.30 -8.24 0.83
CA ALA A 60 0.62 -7.00 0.52
C ALA A 60 1.59 -5.85 0.26
N TYR A 61 1.10 -4.85 -0.47
CA TYR A 61 1.76 -3.56 -0.68
C TYR A 61 0.72 -2.45 -0.52
N TYR A 62 1.06 -1.41 0.24
CA TYR A 62 0.22 -0.22 0.35
C TYR A 62 1.03 1.05 0.10
N HIS A 63 0.37 2.04 -0.51
CA HIS A 63 0.96 3.35 -0.72
C HIS A 63 -0.11 4.45 -0.76
N ILE A 64 0.24 5.62 -0.24
CA ILE A 64 -0.57 6.84 -0.27
C ILE A 64 0.24 7.93 -0.97
N GLY A 65 -0.35 8.59 -1.97
CA GLY A 65 0.22 9.73 -2.69
C GLY A 65 1.00 9.42 -3.96
N ILE A 66 0.94 8.20 -4.51
CA ILE A 66 1.53 7.91 -5.83
C ILE A 66 0.57 8.25 -6.97
N PRO A 67 1.10 8.68 -8.13
CA PRO A 67 0.27 9.06 -9.27
C PRO A 67 -0.38 7.85 -9.93
N CYS A 68 -1.51 8.07 -10.61
CA CYS A 68 -2.32 7.07 -11.27
C CYS A 68 -1.52 6.17 -12.24
N TRP A 69 -0.57 6.74 -12.98
CA TRP A 69 0.24 5.99 -13.94
C TRP A 69 1.15 4.94 -13.28
N ASP A 70 1.58 5.16 -12.03
CA ASP A 70 2.40 4.18 -11.29
C ASP A 70 1.55 3.03 -10.74
N MET A 71 0.25 3.24 -10.58
CA MET A 71 -0.70 2.26 -10.05
C MET A 71 -1.36 1.43 -11.15
N ALA A 72 -1.68 2.04 -12.28
CA ALA A 72 -2.56 1.47 -13.31
C ALA A 72 -2.10 0.08 -13.79
N ALA A 73 -0.84 -0.04 -14.19
CA ALA A 73 -0.30 -1.30 -14.70
C ALA A 73 -0.22 -2.38 -13.62
N GLY A 74 0.28 -2.02 -12.42
CA GLY A 74 0.42 -2.97 -11.32
C GLY A 74 -0.92 -3.47 -10.78
N ALA A 75 -1.93 -2.60 -10.70
CA ALA A 75 -3.28 -2.98 -10.28
C ALA A 75 -3.90 -4.02 -11.22
N ALA A 76 -3.74 -3.85 -12.53
CA ALA A 76 -4.20 -4.82 -13.52
C ALA A 76 -3.49 -6.18 -13.34
N VAL A 77 -2.16 -6.16 -13.19
CA VAL A 77 -1.36 -7.38 -12.99
C VAL A 77 -1.76 -8.14 -11.72
N VAL A 78 -1.91 -7.44 -10.60
CA VAL A 78 -2.32 -8.06 -9.32
C VAL A 78 -3.71 -8.67 -9.44
N THR A 79 -4.63 -7.99 -10.10
CA THR A 79 -6.01 -8.48 -10.29
C THR A 79 -6.03 -9.76 -11.13
N GLU A 80 -5.28 -9.80 -12.24
CA GLU A 80 -5.18 -10.99 -13.10
C GLU A 80 -4.46 -12.16 -12.41
N ALA A 81 -3.52 -11.87 -11.50
CA ALA A 81 -2.88 -12.88 -10.67
C ALA A 81 -3.80 -13.47 -9.58
N GLY A 82 -5.03 -12.96 -9.44
CA GLY A 82 -5.99 -13.37 -8.42
C GLY A 82 -5.84 -12.66 -7.08
N GLY A 83 -5.01 -11.63 -7.02
CA GLY A 83 -4.90 -10.73 -5.87
C GLY A 83 -6.05 -9.73 -5.80
N VAL A 84 -6.03 -8.91 -4.75
CA VAL A 84 -7.03 -7.88 -4.48
C VAL A 84 -6.37 -6.51 -4.52
N VAL A 85 -7.07 -5.55 -5.13
CA VAL A 85 -6.71 -4.13 -5.13
C VAL A 85 -7.86 -3.34 -4.50
N MET A 86 -7.56 -2.48 -3.55
CA MET A 86 -8.56 -1.68 -2.82
C MET A 86 -8.00 -0.33 -2.38
N ASP A 87 -8.86 0.61 -2.02
CA ASP A 87 -8.43 1.87 -1.39
C ASP A 87 -8.01 1.62 0.06
N ILE A 88 -7.20 2.52 0.61
CA ILE A 88 -6.71 2.45 1.99
C ILE A 88 -7.82 2.56 3.03
N ASN A 89 -8.97 3.12 2.65
CA ASN A 89 -10.16 3.22 3.48
C ASN A 89 -11.00 1.93 3.50
N GLY A 90 -10.60 0.90 2.76
CA GLY A 90 -11.39 -0.33 2.58
C GLY A 90 -12.45 -0.24 1.47
N GLU A 91 -12.56 0.91 0.81
CA GLU A 91 -13.46 1.16 -0.31
C GLU A 91 -12.94 0.52 -1.62
N PRO A 92 -13.79 0.40 -2.66
CA PRO A 92 -13.35 -0.02 -3.98
C PRO A 92 -12.17 0.83 -4.48
N PHE A 93 -11.22 0.18 -5.14
CA PHE A 93 -10.05 0.87 -5.70
C PHE A 93 -10.48 1.92 -6.74
N ASP A 94 -10.03 3.15 -6.52
CA ASP A 94 -10.12 4.23 -7.50
C ASP A 94 -8.71 4.65 -7.91
N LEU A 95 -8.43 4.54 -9.21
CA LEU A 95 -7.14 4.86 -9.80
C LEU A 95 -6.72 6.33 -9.61
N MET A 96 -7.68 7.25 -9.46
CA MET A 96 -7.43 8.69 -9.33
C MET A 96 -7.26 9.13 -7.88
N SER A 97 -7.57 8.27 -6.91
CA SER A 97 -7.50 8.57 -5.48
C SER A 97 -6.08 8.70 -4.93
N ARG A 98 -5.07 8.28 -5.71
CA ARG A 98 -3.65 8.21 -5.31
C ARG A 98 -3.36 7.32 -4.11
N ARG A 99 -4.27 6.41 -3.79
CA ARG A 99 -4.22 5.55 -2.62
C ARG A 99 -4.52 4.13 -3.05
N LEU A 100 -3.72 3.19 -2.57
CA LEU A 100 -3.99 1.78 -2.84
C LEU A 100 -3.46 0.86 -1.75
N ILE A 101 -4.13 -0.28 -1.66
CA ILE A 101 -3.66 -1.52 -1.04
C ILE A 101 -3.79 -2.60 -2.10
N THR A 102 -2.70 -3.32 -2.33
CA THR A 102 -2.68 -4.57 -3.09
C THR A 102 -2.37 -5.69 -2.11
N ALA A 103 -3.07 -6.81 -2.20
CA ALA A 103 -2.88 -7.94 -1.30
C ALA A 103 -3.13 -9.27 -2.01
N SER A 104 -2.49 -10.33 -1.53
CA SER A 104 -2.72 -11.70 -1.99
C SER A 104 -4.13 -12.21 -1.65
N SER A 105 -4.77 -11.64 -0.64
CA SER A 105 -6.16 -11.97 -0.26
C SER A 105 -6.90 -10.77 0.33
N LYS A 106 -8.23 -10.78 0.18
CA LYS A 106 -9.10 -9.72 0.71
C LYS A 106 -8.97 -9.55 2.23
N ALA A 107 -8.81 -10.65 2.97
CA ALA A 107 -8.69 -10.62 4.42
C ALA A 107 -7.44 -9.86 4.89
N ILE A 108 -6.33 -9.96 4.15
CA ILE A 108 -5.10 -9.22 4.44
C ILE A 108 -5.30 -7.73 4.12
N GLY A 109 -5.87 -7.42 2.95
CA GLY A 109 -6.16 -6.04 2.55
C GLY A 109 -7.08 -5.30 3.53
N GLU A 110 -8.21 -5.92 3.91
CA GLU A 110 -9.15 -5.35 4.89
C GLU A 110 -8.52 -5.17 6.27
N ARG A 111 -7.60 -6.06 6.67
CA ARG A 111 -6.89 -5.90 7.94
C ARG A 111 -5.95 -4.72 7.89
N ILE A 112 -5.21 -4.56 6.81
CA ILE A 112 -4.29 -3.44 6.60
C ILE A 112 -5.04 -2.10 6.58
N ALA A 113 -6.19 -2.04 5.90
CA ALA A 113 -7.04 -0.85 5.84
C ALA A 113 -7.53 -0.37 7.23
N LYS A 114 -7.77 -1.29 8.17
CA LYS A 114 -8.21 -0.94 9.54
C LYS A 114 -7.11 -0.32 10.40
N GLU A 115 -5.86 -0.54 10.03
CA GLU A 115 -4.71 -0.25 10.87
C GLU A 115 -4.00 1.02 10.38
N ILE A 116 -3.93 1.21 9.05
CA ILE A 116 -3.30 2.38 8.43
C ILE A 116 -4.13 3.64 8.70
N GLN A 117 -3.45 4.71 9.08
CA GLN A 117 -4.03 6.04 9.10
C GLN A 117 -3.89 6.72 7.74
N ALA A 118 -5.03 7.09 7.16
CA ALA A 118 -5.11 7.93 5.97
C ALA A 118 -4.47 9.31 6.22
N PHE A 119 -3.84 9.87 5.19
CA PHE A 119 -3.45 11.28 5.17
C PHE A 119 -3.81 11.92 3.83
N PRO A 120 -4.07 13.24 3.79
CA PRO A 120 -4.46 13.92 2.57
C PRO A 120 -3.31 13.92 1.55
N CYS A 121 -3.60 13.43 0.34
CA CYS A 121 -2.64 13.41 -0.77
C CYS A 121 -3.15 14.07 -2.06
N GLY A 122 -4.41 14.54 -2.07
CA GLY A 122 -5.10 15.07 -3.24
C GLY A 122 -5.49 13.97 -4.24
N TRP A 123 -6.33 14.31 -5.21
CA TRP A 123 -6.66 13.43 -6.34
C TRP A 123 -5.87 13.84 -7.59
N ASP A 124 -5.60 12.91 -8.49
CA ASP A 124 -4.95 13.25 -9.76
C ASP A 124 -5.90 13.90 -10.77
N ASP A 125 -7.22 13.72 -10.63
CA ASP A 125 -8.24 14.36 -11.47
C ASP A 125 -8.74 15.71 -10.92
N GLY A 126 -8.18 16.17 -9.80
CA GLY A 126 -8.53 17.45 -9.18
C GLY A 126 -9.91 17.48 -8.53
N LYS A 127 -10.53 16.32 -8.25
CA LYS A 127 -11.67 16.27 -7.33
C LYS A 127 -11.17 16.49 -5.91
N ASP A 128 -11.64 17.55 -5.26
CA ASP A 128 -11.47 17.79 -3.82
C ASP A 128 -12.65 17.21 -3.04
#